data_AF-A0A1R4H7A4-F1
#
_entry.id   AF-A0A1R4H7A4-F1
#
_cell.length_a   1.000
_cell.length_b   1.000
_cell.length_c   1.000
_cell.angle_alpha   90.00
_cell.angle_beta   90.00
_cell.angle_gamma   90.00
#
_symmetry.space_group_name_H-M   'P 1'
#
loop_
_entity.id
_entity.type
_entity.pdbx_description
1 polymer ?
#
loop_
_entity_poly.entity_id
_entity_poly.type
_entity_poly.pdbx_seq_one_letter_code
_entity_poly.pdbx_strand_id
1 'polypeptide(L)'
;MVKKTHYLHESCDDPVAAIVAGIDRDVERGEDILMLGLCIVMLSSSFAPVAPPNVLLPLVALTFAITSSLARRNYHNMERKLRESLAQIEYSDKTSLYPITTVFIEYPMPPLSESYNILKNLKRTLKSVIGGLLINPLWMPIFYVMGIQIVEEKNLGILNRAVITVEQKLAKSSPEVQKYP
;
A
#
# COMPACT_ATOMS: atom_id res chain seq x y z
N MET A 1 2.17 -19.95 10.47
CA MET A 1 2.69 -18.58 10.70
C MET A 1 1.65 -17.82 11.52
N VAL A 2 1.93 -17.50 12.78
CA VAL A 2 1.00 -16.74 13.64
C VAL A 2 0.95 -15.30 13.09
N LYS A 3 -0.22 -14.85 12.64
CA LYS A 3 -0.40 -13.44 12.24
C LYS A 3 -0.28 -12.58 13.50
N LYS A 4 0.74 -11.71 13.56
CA LYS A 4 0.76 -10.65 14.56
C LYS A 4 -0.50 -9.79 14.39
N THR A 5 -1.28 -9.69 15.46
CA THR A 5 -2.54 -8.94 15.50
C THR A 5 -2.30 -7.44 15.67
N HIS A 6 -1.19 -7.07 16.32
CA HIS A 6 -0.79 -5.71 16.67
C HIS A 6 0.73 -5.54 16.49
N TYR A 7 1.23 -4.31 16.61
CA TYR A 7 2.65 -3.97 16.42
C TYR A 7 3.48 -4.05 17.70
N LEU A 8 2.84 -4.06 18.86
CA LEU A 8 3.52 -4.09 20.15
C LEU A 8 4.02 -5.50 20.48
N HIS A 9 5.15 -5.57 21.18
CA HIS A 9 5.67 -6.78 21.80
C HIS A 9 5.58 -6.65 23.32
N GLU A 10 5.43 -7.80 24.02
CA GLU A 10 5.53 -7.84 25.47
C GLU A 10 6.91 -7.30 25.86
N SER A 11 6.94 -6.21 26.65
CA SER A 11 8.10 -5.33 26.95
C SER A 11 8.61 -4.46 25.80
N CYS A 12 7.97 -3.31 25.59
CA CYS A 12 8.45 -2.27 24.69
C CYS A 12 8.67 -0.96 25.46
N ASP A 13 9.92 -0.53 25.56
CA ASP A 13 10.31 0.70 26.28
C ASP A 13 9.87 1.98 25.54
N ASP A 14 9.66 1.90 24.22
CA ASP A 14 9.09 2.98 23.40
C ASP A 14 7.99 2.42 22.46
N PRO A 15 6.72 2.43 22.91
CA PRO A 15 5.61 1.86 22.15
C PRO A 15 5.33 2.64 20.85
N VAL A 16 5.66 3.95 20.80
CA VAL A 16 5.46 4.76 19.60
C VAL A 16 6.47 4.37 18.54
N ALA A 17 7.76 4.28 18.89
CA ALA A 17 8.79 3.84 17.97
C ALA A 17 8.53 2.42 17.42
N ALA A 18 8.07 1.49 18.26
CA ALA A 18 7.73 0.14 17.80
C ALA A 18 6.54 0.11 16.84
N ILE A 19 5.51 0.90 17.08
CA ILE A 19 4.37 1.03 16.16
C ILE A 19 4.84 1.62 14.82
N VAL A 20 5.63 2.70 14.86
CA VAL A 20 6.14 3.37 13.67
C VAL A 20 7.01 2.44 12.84
N ALA A 21 7.99 1.77 13.45
CA ALA A 21 8.84 0.79 12.75
C ALA A 21 8.05 -0.41 12.21
N GLY A 22 6.99 -0.82 12.91
CA GLY A 22 6.09 -1.87 12.46
C GLY A 22 5.29 -1.48 11.22
N ILE A 23 4.79 -0.24 11.18
CA ILE A 23 4.05 0.31 10.03
C ILE A 23 5.01 0.55 8.87
N ASP A 24 6.18 1.13 9.11
CA ASP A 24 7.20 1.39 8.09
C ASP A 24 7.53 0.11 7.30
N ARG A 25 7.85 -0.97 8.01
CA ARG A 25 8.08 -2.30 7.40
C ARG A 25 6.88 -2.81 6.61
N ASP A 26 5.66 -2.63 7.10
CA ASP A 26 4.48 -3.07 6.37
C ASP A 26 4.19 -2.16 5.15
N VAL A 27 4.53 -0.87 5.20
CA VAL A 27 4.46 0.07 4.06
C VAL A 27 5.45 -0.33 2.98
N GLU A 28 6.72 -0.53 3.34
CA GLU A 28 7.78 -1.02 2.45
C GLU A 28 7.34 -2.31 1.76
N ARG A 29 6.80 -3.27 2.52
CA ARG A 29 6.25 -4.51 1.96
C ARG A 29 5.11 -4.25 0.96
N GLY A 30 4.26 -3.27 1.21
CA GLY A 30 3.19 -2.87 0.29
C GLY A 30 3.74 -2.31 -1.01
N GLU A 31 4.74 -1.44 -0.93
CA GLU A 31 5.44 -0.84 -2.06
C GLU A 31 6.17 -1.92 -2.89
N ASP A 32 6.88 -2.85 -2.23
CA ASP A 32 7.56 -3.99 -2.83
C ASP A 32 6.60 -4.89 -3.63
N ILE A 33 5.41 -5.17 -3.10
CA ILE A 33 4.39 -5.97 -3.81
C ILE A 33 3.99 -5.30 -5.13
N LEU A 34 3.78 -3.99 -5.11
CA LEU A 34 3.39 -3.23 -6.31
C LEU A 34 4.55 -3.14 -7.31
N MET A 35 5.76 -2.88 -6.80
CA MET A 35 6.98 -2.82 -7.60
C MET A 35 7.25 -4.17 -8.27
N LEU A 36 7.13 -5.29 -7.56
CA LEU A 36 7.27 -6.63 -8.12
C LEU A 36 6.28 -6.84 -9.27
N GLY A 37 5.01 -6.44 -9.10
CA GLY A 37 4.00 -6.52 -10.16
C GLY A 37 4.40 -5.72 -11.39
N LEU A 38 4.88 -4.49 -11.20
CA LEU A 38 5.38 -3.65 -12.28
C LEU A 38 6.59 -4.27 -12.99
N CYS A 39 7.56 -4.79 -12.24
CA CYS A 39 8.74 -5.48 -12.78
C CYS A 39 8.34 -6.68 -13.64
N ILE A 40 7.43 -7.53 -13.16
CA ILE A 40 6.91 -8.68 -13.92
C ILE A 40 6.24 -8.20 -15.22
N VAL A 41 5.43 -7.14 -15.15
CA VAL A 41 4.78 -6.59 -16.33
C VAL A 41 5.80 -6.01 -17.32
N MET A 42 6.85 -5.33 -16.87
CA MET A 42 7.91 -4.85 -17.76
C MET A 42 8.63 -6.00 -18.48
N LEU A 43 8.82 -7.13 -17.80
CA LEU A 43 9.39 -8.35 -18.39
C LEU A 43 8.48 -8.98 -19.47
N SER A 44 7.17 -8.67 -19.50
CA SER A 44 6.26 -9.21 -20.52
C SER A 44 6.72 -8.91 -21.95
N SER A 45 7.39 -7.77 -22.16
CA SER A 45 7.97 -7.40 -23.46
C SER A 45 8.99 -8.44 -23.98
N SER A 46 9.73 -9.09 -23.07
CA SER A 46 10.69 -10.14 -23.43
C SER A 46 10.01 -11.43 -23.90
N PHE A 47 8.75 -11.64 -23.54
CA PHE A 47 7.94 -12.79 -23.94
C PHE A 47 7.08 -12.53 -25.18
N ALA A 48 7.01 -11.29 -25.67
CA ALA A 48 6.24 -10.93 -26.86
C ALA A 48 6.61 -11.73 -28.14
N PRO A 49 7.87 -12.13 -28.38
CA PRO A 49 8.21 -12.98 -29.53
C PRO A 49 7.71 -14.42 -29.42
N VAL A 50 7.41 -14.89 -28.19
CA VAL A 50 7.19 -16.32 -27.89
C VAL A 50 5.74 -16.60 -27.47
N ALA A 51 5.01 -15.60 -27.00
CA ALA A 51 3.62 -15.74 -26.56
C ALA A 51 2.69 -14.76 -27.31
N PRO A 52 1.54 -15.23 -27.83
CA PRO A 52 0.60 -14.36 -28.53
C PRO A 52 -0.07 -13.36 -27.56
N PRO A 53 -0.54 -12.20 -28.06
CA PRO A 53 -1.19 -11.17 -27.23
C PRO A 53 -2.39 -11.66 -26.42
N ASN A 54 -3.16 -12.61 -26.97
CA ASN A 54 -4.33 -13.20 -26.31
C ASN A 54 -3.98 -14.01 -25.05
N VAL A 55 -2.70 -14.35 -24.85
CA VAL A 55 -2.19 -15.01 -23.64
C VAL A 55 -1.43 -14.00 -22.78
N LEU A 56 -0.53 -13.23 -23.40
CA LEU A 56 0.35 -12.31 -22.69
C LEU A 56 -0.40 -11.16 -22.01
N LEU A 57 -1.35 -10.51 -22.70
CA LEU A 57 -2.06 -9.35 -22.17
C LEU A 57 -3.00 -9.70 -20.99
N PRO A 58 -3.76 -10.80 -21.02
CA PRO A 58 -4.48 -11.27 -19.83
C PRO A 58 -3.57 -11.60 -18.65
N LEU A 59 -2.38 -12.17 -18.87
CA LEU A 59 -1.42 -12.44 -17.80
C LEU A 59 -0.88 -11.14 -17.17
N VAL A 60 -0.62 -10.12 -17.98
CA VAL A 60 -0.25 -8.78 -17.50
C VAL A 60 -1.38 -8.20 -16.63
N ALA A 61 -2.63 -8.24 -17.12
CA ALA A 61 -3.78 -7.77 -16.34
C ALA A 61 -3.94 -8.56 -15.03
N LEU A 62 -3.75 -9.87 -15.07
CA LEU A 62 -3.84 -10.73 -13.89
C LEU A 62 -2.73 -10.40 -12.87
N THR A 63 -1.52 -10.15 -13.33
CA THR A 63 -0.39 -9.76 -12.48
C THR A 63 -0.72 -8.50 -11.71
N PHE A 64 -1.13 -7.43 -12.42
CA PHE A 64 -1.55 -6.18 -11.78
C PHE A 64 -2.75 -6.37 -10.84
N ALA A 65 -3.72 -7.22 -11.20
CA ALA A 65 -4.87 -7.50 -10.34
C ALA A 65 -4.46 -8.19 -9.04
N ILE A 66 -3.53 -9.16 -9.11
CA ILE A 66 -3.04 -9.89 -7.93
C ILE A 66 -2.23 -8.95 -7.04
N THR A 67 -1.26 -8.22 -7.58
CA THR A 67 -0.37 -7.37 -6.78
C THR A 67 -1.14 -6.22 -6.14
N SER A 68 -2.01 -5.53 -6.88
CA SER A 68 -2.87 -4.49 -6.29
C SER A 68 -3.77 -5.04 -5.18
N SER A 69 -4.36 -6.22 -5.37
CA SER A 69 -5.19 -6.88 -4.35
C SER A 69 -4.40 -7.25 -3.10
N LEU A 70 -3.16 -7.72 -3.26
CA LEU A 70 -2.26 -8.03 -2.15
C LEU A 70 -1.83 -6.76 -1.40
N ALA A 71 -1.47 -5.70 -2.12
CA ALA A 71 -1.13 -4.40 -1.54
C ALA A 71 -2.31 -3.80 -0.75
N ARG A 72 -3.53 -3.88 -1.29
CA ARG A 72 -4.75 -3.46 -0.60
C ARG A 72 -5.01 -4.25 0.67
N ARG A 73 -4.86 -5.56 0.59
CA ARG A 73 -5.00 -6.43 1.76
C ARG A 73 -3.96 -6.09 2.81
N ASN A 74 -2.73 -5.77 2.40
CA ASN A 74 -1.68 -5.29 3.28
C ASN A 74 -2.09 -3.96 3.95
N TYR A 75 -2.61 -3.00 3.19
CA TYR A 75 -3.10 -1.72 3.70
C TYR A 75 -4.16 -1.88 4.79
N HIS A 76 -5.19 -2.69 4.56
CA HIS A 76 -6.20 -2.97 5.59
C HIS A 76 -5.65 -3.72 6.81
N ASN A 77 -4.64 -4.58 6.62
CA ASN A 77 -3.97 -5.21 7.75
C ASN A 77 -3.20 -4.17 8.57
N MET A 78 -2.55 -3.18 7.94
CA MET A 78 -1.86 -2.10 8.63
C MET A 78 -2.82 -1.26 9.46
N GLU A 79 -3.94 -0.87 8.86
CA GLU A 79 -5.01 -0.12 9.54
C GLU A 79 -5.52 -0.87 10.77
N ARG A 80 -5.81 -2.17 10.62
CA ARG A 80 -6.27 -3.01 11.74
C ARG A 80 -5.21 -3.11 12.84
N LYS A 81 -3.97 -3.46 12.49
CA LYS A 81 -2.87 -3.59 13.46
C LYS A 81 -2.62 -2.28 14.21
N LEU A 82 -2.68 -1.15 13.51
CA LEU A 82 -2.54 0.17 14.10
C LEU A 82 -3.67 0.43 15.10
N ARG A 83 -4.93 0.18 14.72
CA ARG A 83 -6.08 0.35 15.62
C ARG A 83 -5.96 -0.52 16.88
N GLU A 84 -5.55 -1.77 16.72
CA GLU A 84 -5.33 -2.70 17.85
C GLU A 84 -4.17 -2.23 18.74
N SER A 85 -3.11 -1.66 18.17
CA SER A 85 -1.97 -1.12 18.94
C SER A 85 -2.34 0.18 19.68
N LEU A 86 -3.10 1.08 19.03
CA LEU A 86 -3.60 2.33 19.66
C LEU A 86 -4.53 2.09 20.84
N ALA A 87 -5.20 0.92 20.88
CA ALA A 87 -6.04 0.55 22.03
C ALA A 87 -5.22 0.23 23.29
N GLN A 88 -3.93 -0.06 23.13
CA GLN A 88 -3.05 -0.56 24.19
C GLN A 88 -2.07 0.50 24.75
N ILE A 89 -1.97 1.66 24.12
CA ILE A 89 -1.04 2.73 24.52
C ILE A 89 -1.75 3.89 25.22
N GLU A 90 -0.97 4.73 25.92
CA GLU A 90 -1.44 5.93 26.61
C GLU A 90 -1.91 7.03 25.66
N TYR A 91 -2.68 8.00 26.17
CA TYR A 91 -3.24 9.07 25.35
C TYR A 91 -2.17 10.01 24.76
N SER A 92 -1.11 10.32 25.50
CA SER A 92 0.04 11.11 25.02
C SER A 92 0.66 10.48 23.77
N ASP A 93 0.88 9.17 23.79
CA ASP A 93 1.51 8.42 22.72
C ASP A 93 0.65 8.37 21.45
N LYS A 94 -0.68 8.35 21.62
CA LYS A 94 -1.63 8.43 20.48
C LYS A 94 -1.50 9.74 19.72
N THR A 95 -1.20 10.85 20.40
CA THR A 95 -1.05 12.15 19.73
C THR A 95 0.16 12.20 18.82
N SER A 96 1.25 11.51 19.18
CA SER A 96 2.44 11.37 18.34
C SER A 96 2.17 10.59 17.05
N LEU A 97 1.23 9.64 17.09
CA LEU A 97 0.80 8.83 15.94
C LEU A 97 -0.30 9.50 15.10
N TYR A 98 -0.81 10.67 15.49
CA TYR A 98 -1.90 11.37 14.81
C TYR A 98 -1.67 11.55 13.29
N PRO A 99 -0.47 11.90 12.80
CA PRO A 99 -0.23 12.02 11.37
C PRO A 99 -0.51 10.72 10.60
N ILE A 100 -0.18 9.56 11.18
CA ILE A 100 -0.39 8.25 10.56
C ILE A 100 -1.87 7.86 10.63
N THR A 101 -2.52 8.03 11.78
CA THR A 101 -3.95 7.69 11.93
C THR A 101 -4.84 8.52 11.04
N THR A 102 -4.49 9.80 10.83
CA THR A 102 -5.25 10.71 9.97
C THR A 102 -5.24 10.25 8.51
N VAL A 103 -4.15 9.65 8.03
CA VAL A 103 -4.10 9.11 6.66
C VAL A 103 -5.18 8.05 6.43
N PHE A 104 -5.39 7.14 7.39
CA PHE A 104 -6.42 6.10 7.26
C PHE A 104 -7.85 6.67 7.29
N ILE A 105 -8.05 7.83 7.90
CA ILE A 105 -9.35 8.52 7.96
C ILE A 105 -9.61 9.33 6.69
N GLU A 106 -8.60 10.08 6.22
CA GLU A 106 -8.70 10.97 5.07
C GLU A 106 -8.61 10.23 3.73
N TYR A 107 -7.85 9.14 3.68
CA TYR A 107 -7.61 8.33 2.48
C TYR A 107 -8.05 6.88 2.69
N PRO A 108 -9.31 6.63 3.07
CA PRO A 108 -9.78 5.28 3.32
C PRO A 108 -9.72 4.48 2.02
N MET A 109 -9.22 3.26 2.11
CA MET A 109 -9.09 2.40 0.94
C MET A 109 -10.40 1.63 0.74
N PRO A 110 -11.09 1.78 -0.41
CA PRO A 110 -12.35 1.08 -0.63
C PRO A 110 -12.10 -0.42 -0.79
N PRO A 111 -13.08 -1.26 -0.42
CA PRO A 111 -12.95 -2.71 -0.54
C PRO A 111 -12.71 -3.13 -1.99
N LEU A 112 -12.05 -4.28 -2.18
CA LEU A 112 -11.75 -4.81 -3.52
C LEU A 112 -13.04 -5.00 -4.34
N SER A 113 -14.13 -5.45 -3.72
CA SER A 113 -15.43 -5.62 -4.39
C SER A 113 -15.95 -4.30 -5.00
N GLU A 114 -15.70 -3.18 -4.35
CA GLU A 114 -16.06 -1.86 -4.88
C GLU A 114 -15.08 -1.41 -5.96
N SER A 115 -13.79 -1.68 -5.80
CA SER A 115 -12.77 -1.33 -6.80
C SER A 115 -12.88 -2.15 -8.09
N TYR A 116 -13.34 -3.39 -8.05
CA TYR A 116 -13.57 -4.19 -9.25
C TYR A 116 -14.97 -3.99 -9.85
N ASN A 117 -15.83 -3.19 -9.20
CA ASN A 117 -17.17 -2.92 -9.71
C ASN A 117 -17.11 -1.91 -10.87
N ILE A 118 -17.26 -2.42 -12.09
CA ILE A 118 -17.24 -1.65 -13.34
C ILE A 118 -18.31 -0.55 -13.35
N LEU A 119 -19.50 -0.84 -12.81
CA LEU A 119 -20.65 0.07 -12.78
C LEU A 119 -20.45 1.20 -11.77
N LYS A 120 -19.78 0.93 -10.64
CA LYS A 120 -19.46 1.98 -9.65
C LYS A 120 -18.29 2.86 -10.08
N ASN A 121 -17.38 2.35 -10.91
CA ASN A 121 -16.17 3.06 -11.32
C ASN A 121 -16.22 3.55 -12.77
N LEU A 122 -17.34 4.16 -13.17
CA LEU A 122 -17.59 4.59 -14.56
C LEU A 122 -16.46 5.43 -15.16
N LYS A 123 -15.89 6.36 -14.39
CA LYS A 123 -14.77 7.20 -14.85
C LYS A 123 -13.54 6.36 -15.21
N ARG A 124 -13.21 5.34 -14.39
CA ARG A 124 -12.10 4.43 -14.68
C ARG A 124 -12.45 3.50 -15.84
N THR A 125 -13.64 2.91 -15.81
CA THR A 125 -14.15 2.07 -16.90
C THR A 125 -14.06 2.79 -18.24
N LEU A 126 -14.54 4.03 -18.32
CA LEU A 126 -14.51 4.81 -19.55
C LEU A 126 -13.08 5.08 -20.02
N LYS A 127 -12.17 5.45 -19.10
CA LYS A 127 -10.74 5.61 -19.43
C LYS A 127 -10.13 4.31 -19.97
N SER A 128 -10.44 3.17 -19.35
CA SER A 128 -9.95 1.86 -19.76
C SER A 128 -10.52 1.44 -21.12
N VAL A 129 -11.80 1.70 -21.38
CA VAL A 129 -12.44 1.42 -22.67
C VAL A 129 -11.84 2.29 -23.77
N ILE A 130 -11.72 3.61 -23.55
CA ILE A 130 -11.11 4.52 -24.52
C ILE A 130 -9.66 4.11 -24.80
N GLY A 131 -8.87 3.87 -23.76
CA GLY A 131 -7.48 3.41 -23.92
C GLY A 131 -7.39 2.08 -24.67
N GLY A 132 -8.26 1.13 -24.36
CA GLY A 132 -8.29 -0.17 -25.05
C GLY A 132 -8.70 -0.05 -26.51
N LEU A 133 -9.73 0.74 -26.83
CA LEU A 133 -10.15 0.95 -28.22
C LEU A 133 -9.05 1.62 -29.07
N LEU A 134 -8.23 2.48 -28.48
CA LEU A 134 -7.11 3.14 -29.18
C LEU A 134 -5.94 2.19 -29.51
N ILE A 135 -5.79 1.07 -28.80
CA ILE A 135 -4.69 0.12 -28.98
C ILE A 135 -5.21 -1.23 -29.48
N ASN A 136 -5.87 -1.98 -28.59
CA ASN A 136 -6.70 -3.14 -28.89
C ASN A 136 -7.57 -3.48 -27.65
N PRO A 137 -8.71 -4.20 -27.83
CA PRO A 137 -9.63 -4.50 -26.72
C PRO A 137 -9.01 -5.27 -25.55
N LEU A 138 -7.94 -6.03 -25.76
CA LEU A 138 -7.25 -6.78 -24.69
C LEU A 138 -6.47 -5.87 -23.73
N TRP A 139 -6.26 -4.60 -24.06
CA TRP A 139 -5.69 -3.61 -23.15
C TRP A 139 -6.72 -3.03 -22.16
N MET A 140 -8.03 -3.18 -22.41
CA MET A 140 -9.05 -2.64 -21.50
C MET A 140 -8.89 -3.18 -20.06
N PRO A 141 -8.74 -4.50 -19.84
CA PRO A 141 -8.51 -5.03 -18.49
C PRO A 141 -7.23 -4.49 -17.87
N ILE A 142 -6.14 -4.39 -18.64
CA ILE A 142 -4.85 -3.87 -18.17
C ILE A 142 -5.00 -2.44 -17.67
N PHE A 143 -5.59 -1.55 -18.45
CA PHE A 143 -5.79 -0.16 -18.03
C PHE A 143 -6.70 -0.03 -16.82
N TYR A 144 -7.70 -0.91 -16.69
CA TYR A 144 -8.57 -0.91 -15.52
C TYR A 144 -7.80 -1.26 -14.25
N VAL A 145 -7.07 -2.37 -14.26
CA VAL A 145 -6.31 -2.82 -13.07
C VAL A 145 -5.09 -1.95 -12.78
N MET A 146 -4.44 -1.40 -13.81
CA MET A 146 -3.38 -0.39 -13.64
C MET A 146 -3.92 0.85 -12.92
N GLY A 147 -5.15 1.27 -13.24
CA GLY A 147 -5.83 2.34 -12.51
C GLY A 147 -6.15 2.00 -11.04
N ILE A 148 -6.29 0.72 -10.69
CA ILE A 148 -6.37 0.28 -9.28
C ILE A 148 -4.98 0.39 -8.65
N GLN A 149 -3.94 -0.15 -9.29
CA GLN A 149 -2.57 -0.12 -8.82
C GLN A 149 -2.05 1.30 -8.52
N ILE A 150 -2.33 2.28 -9.39
CA ILE A 150 -1.94 3.68 -9.17
C ILE A 150 -2.57 4.25 -7.89
N VAL A 151 -3.80 3.84 -7.57
CA VAL A 151 -4.47 4.26 -6.33
C VAL A 151 -3.82 3.60 -5.11
N GLU A 152 -3.42 2.32 -5.21
CA GLU A 152 -2.66 1.65 -4.14
C GLU A 152 -1.36 2.40 -3.84
N GLU A 153 -0.60 2.69 -4.89
CA GLU A 153 0.71 3.33 -4.81
C GLU A 153 0.58 4.73 -4.20
N LYS A 154 -0.41 5.50 -4.62
CA LYS A 154 -0.67 6.83 -4.06
C LYS A 154 -0.98 6.77 -2.57
N ASN A 155 -1.82 5.83 -2.14
CA ASN A 155 -2.20 5.70 -0.73
C ASN A 155 -1.02 5.24 0.14
N LEU A 156 -0.22 4.29 -0.36
CA LEU A 156 1.01 3.87 0.32
C LEU A 156 2.02 5.01 0.40
N GLY A 157 2.21 5.77 -0.67
CA GLY A 157 3.12 6.93 -0.67
C GLY A 157 2.69 8.05 0.28
N ILE A 158 1.39 8.29 0.45
CA ILE A 158 0.86 9.22 1.47
C ILE A 158 1.14 8.69 2.87
N LEU A 159 0.90 7.40 3.11
CA LEU A 159 1.16 6.75 4.40
C LEU A 159 2.65 6.77 4.76
N ASN A 160 3.53 6.46 3.81
CA ASN A 160 4.99 6.50 3.96
C ASN A 160 5.46 7.90 4.40
N ARG A 161 4.96 8.96 3.74
CA ARG A 161 5.28 10.35 4.14
C ARG A 161 4.85 10.67 5.58
N ALA A 162 3.70 10.14 6.00
CA ALA A 162 3.24 10.32 7.38
C ALA A 162 4.12 9.57 8.39
N VAL A 163 4.56 8.35 8.06
CA VAL A 163 5.51 7.56 8.85
C VAL A 163 6.82 8.32 9.02
N ILE A 164 7.46 8.73 7.92
CA ILE A 164 8.70 9.52 7.93
C ILE A 164 8.56 10.79 8.77
N THR A 165 7.40 11.46 8.71
CA THR A 165 7.14 12.66 9.52
C THR A 165 7.15 12.36 11.02
N VAL A 166 6.60 11.21 11.44
CA VAL A 166 6.62 10.79 12.84
C VAL A 166 8.02 10.36 13.26
N GLU A 167 8.73 9.60 12.43
CA GLU A 167 10.13 9.20 12.70
C GLU A 167 11.04 10.41 12.93
N GLN A 168 10.94 11.43 12.07
CA GLN A 168 11.71 12.67 12.22
C GLN A 168 11.37 13.42 13.52
N LYS A 169 10.14 13.33 14.02
CA LYS A 169 9.77 13.92 15.31
C LYS A 169 10.38 13.13 16.46
N LEU A 170 10.33 11.79 16.41
CA LEU A 170 10.93 10.91 17.41
C LEU A 170 12.45 11.11 17.51
N ALA A 171 13.13 11.19 16.38
CA ALA A 171 14.58 11.43 16.32
C ALA A 171 14.98 12.79 16.94
N LYS A 172 14.13 13.82 16.81
CA LYS A 172 14.37 15.14 17.42
C LYS A 172 14.12 15.16 18.93
N SER A 173 13.22 14.30 19.44
CA SER A 173 12.93 14.17 20.86
C SER A 173 13.91 13.29 21.64
N SER A 174 14.76 12.52 20.96
CA SER A 174 15.89 11.78 21.55
C SER A 174 17.24 12.44 21.20
N PRO A 175 17.62 13.57 21.83
CA PRO A 175 19.00 14.01 21.78
C PRO A 175 19.84 13.06 22.64
N GLU A 176 20.89 12.51 22.05
CA GLU A 176 21.93 11.75 22.76
C GLU A 176 22.35 12.45 24.05
N VAL A 177 22.37 11.66 25.13
CA VAL A 177 23.02 12.01 26.39
C VAL A 177 24.44 12.50 26.09
N GLN A 178 24.69 13.77 26.44
CA GLN A 178 26.01 14.39 26.52
C GLN A 178 27.08 13.40 27.01
N LYS A 179 28.02 13.04 26.14
CA LYS A 179 29.34 12.58 26.55
C LYS A 179 30.36 13.68 26.28
N TYR A 180 30.64 14.48 27.30
CA TYR A 180 31.93 15.12 27.61
C TYR A 180 31.89 15.48 29.11
N PRO A 181 33.02 15.49 29.85
CA PRO A 181 34.31 16.05 29.46
C PRO A 181 35.33 15.05 28.89
#